data_AF-A0A939AQS8-F1
#
_entry.id   AF-A0A939AQS8-F1
#
_cell.length_a   1.000
_cell.length_b   1.000
_cell.length_c   1.000
_cell.angle_alpha   90.00
_cell.angle_beta   90.00
_cell.angle_gamma   90.00
#
_symmetry.space_group_name_H-M   'P 1'
#
loop_
_entity.id
_entity.type
_entity.pdbx_description
1 polymer ?
#
loop_
_entity_poly.entity_id
_entity_poly.type
_entity_poly.pdbx_seq_one_letter_code
_entity_poly.pdbx_strand_id
1 'polypeptide(L)' 'NHAIDCDVLVCGDDEAARDEVVRLVELAGLRGLHAGPLANATAAEALTAVLIFINRRYKVPGAGVRITGLPGSGSTG' A
#
# COMPACT_ATOMS: atom_id res chain seq x y z
N ASN A 1 9.17 -1.64 18.86
CA ASN A 1 9.34 -1.70 17.40
C ASN A 1 8.01 -2.18 16.83
N HIS A 2 7.25 -1.35 16.11
CA HIS A 2 5.93 -1.73 15.58
C HIS A 2 6.05 -1.82 14.05
N ALA A 3 6.04 -3.05 13.53
CA ALA A 3 6.03 -3.27 12.10
C ALA A 3 4.68 -2.80 11.52
N ILE A 4 4.71 -2.01 10.45
CA ILE A 4 3.51 -1.54 9.78
C ILE A 4 3.07 -2.64 8.82
N ASP A 5 1.96 -3.29 9.13
CA ASP A 5 1.49 -4.47 8.41
C ASP A 5 0.53 -4.11 7.27
N CYS A 6 1.00 -3.32 6.30
CA CYS A 6 0.23 -2.96 5.11
C CYS A 6 1.10 -2.82 3.86
N ASP A 7 0.44 -2.70 2.71
CA ASP A 7 1.09 -2.41 1.44
C ASP A 7 0.94 -0.95 1.06
N VAL A 8 1.96 -0.42 0.38
CA VAL A 8 1.96 0.93 -0.18
C VAL A 8 1.75 0.82 -1.69
N LEU A 9 0.65 1.40 -2.17
CA LEU A 9 0.34 1.47 -3.59
C LEU A 9 1.06 2.66 -4.22
N VAL A 10 1.89 2.41 -5.24
CA VAL A 10 2.69 3.42 -5.94
C VAL A 10 2.16 3.60 -7.36
N CYS A 11 1.56 4.76 -7.63
CA CYS A 11 1.07 5.16 -8.96
C CYS A 11 2.00 6.21 -9.59
N GLY A 12 2.07 6.25 -10.91
CA GLY A 12 2.89 7.22 -11.65
C GLY A 12 3.02 6.85 -13.13
N ASP A 13 3.31 7.83 -13.98
CA ASP A 13 3.43 7.62 -15.43
C ASP A 13 4.87 7.38 -15.89
N ASP A 14 5.86 7.71 -15.03
CA ASP A 14 7.28 7.37 -15.23
C ASP A 14 7.60 6.08 -14.47
N GLU A 15 8.05 5.06 -15.18
CA GLU A 15 8.41 3.76 -14.61
C GLU A 15 9.65 3.84 -13.71
N ALA A 16 10.72 4.51 -14.14
CA ALA A 16 11.94 4.64 -13.36
C ALA A 16 11.70 5.44 -12.06
N ALA A 17 10.85 6.46 -12.12
CA ALA A 17 10.47 7.21 -10.93
C ALA A 17 9.65 6.35 -9.94
N ARG A 18 8.73 5.51 -10.45
CA ARG A 18 7.96 4.59 -9.60
C ARG A 18 8.86 3.54 -8.95
N ASP A 19 9.79 2.97 -9.69
CA ASP A 19 10.75 1.98 -9.18
C ASP A 19 11.56 2.55 -8.01
N GLU A 20 12.05 3.77 -8.15
CA GLU A 20 12.78 4.45 -7.08
C GLU A 20 11.90 4.68 -5.85
N VAL A 21 10.63 5.07 -6.04
CA VAL A 21 9.69 5.22 -4.91
C VAL A 21 9.41 3.88 -4.24
N VAL A 22 9.22 2.79 -5.00
CA VAL A 22 9.05 1.44 -4.43
C VAL A 22 10.28 1.04 -3.61
N ARG A 23 11.48 1.29 -4.11
CA ARG A 23 12.73 1.05 -3.38
C ARG A 23 12.78 1.83 -2.07
N LEU A 24 12.37 3.10 -2.06
CA LEU A 24 12.30 3.91 -0.84
C LEU A 24 11.30 3.35 0.18
N VAL A 25 10.16 2.83 -0.28
CA VAL A 25 9.17 2.15 0.58
C VAL A 25 9.78 0.90 1.21
N GLU A 26 10.51 0.09 0.45
CA GLU A 26 11.19 -1.11 0.96
C GLU A 26 12.26 -0.78 2.00
N LEU A 27 13.04 0.29 1.77
CA LEU A 27 14.01 0.80 2.75
C LEU A 27 13.35 1.29 4.04
N ALA A 28 12.09 1.72 3.98
CA ALA A 28 11.29 2.07 5.16
C ALA A 28 10.71 0.84 5.88
N GLY A 29 10.99 -0.37 5.42
CA GLY A 29 10.49 -1.62 6.00
C GLY A 29 9.03 -1.94 5.64
N LEU A 30 8.53 -1.33 4.57
CA LEU A 30 7.18 -1.53 4.03
C LEU A 30 7.23 -2.28 2.71
N ARG A 31 6.09 -2.82 2.26
CA ARG A 31 5.98 -3.45 0.94
C ARG A 31 5.40 -2.47 -0.08
N GLY A 32 6.24 -1.99 -1.00
CA GLY A 32 5.82 -1.13 -2.11
C GLY A 32 5.31 -1.95 -3.29
N LEU A 33 4.18 -1.55 -3.87
CA LEU A 33 3.55 -2.23 -5.00
C LEU A 33 3.22 -1.24 -6.10
N HIS A 34 3.58 -1.57 -7.35
CA HIS A 34 3.15 -0.80 -8.51
C HIS A 34 1.64 -0.91 -8.68
N ALA A 35 0.95 0.22 -8.60
CA ALA A 35 -0.50 0.33 -8.76
C ALA A 35 -0.91 0.92 -10.13
N GLY A 36 0.05 1.01 -11.07
CA GLY A 36 -0.19 1.43 -12.44
C GLY A 36 0.03 2.93 -12.69
N PRO A 37 -0.60 3.50 -13.75
CA PRO A 37 -0.42 4.91 -14.14
C PRO A 37 -0.96 5.87 -13.08
N LEU A 38 -0.60 7.15 -13.18
CA LEU A 38 -1.03 8.20 -12.24
C LEU A 38 -2.56 8.33 -12.18
N ALA A 39 -3.26 8.03 -13.28
CA ALA A 39 -4.73 8.03 -13.33
C ALA A 39 -5.37 7.10 -12.28
N ASN A 40 -4.69 6.03 -11.85
CA ASN A 40 -5.18 5.11 -10.82
C ASN A 40 -5.09 5.71 -9.40
N ALA A 41 -4.36 6.79 -9.19
CA ALA A 41 -4.19 7.43 -7.88
C ALA A 41 -5.54 7.86 -7.26
N THR A 42 -6.49 8.29 -8.09
CA THR A 42 -7.85 8.65 -7.65
C THR A 42 -8.51 7.53 -6.84
N ALA A 43 -8.29 6.26 -7.20
CA ALA A 43 -8.85 5.12 -6.46
C ALA A 43 -8.18 4.96 -5.09
N ALA A 44 -6.86 5.13 -5.00
CA ALA A 44 -6.11 5.08 -3.75
C ALA A 44 -6.47 6.24 -2.81
N GLU A 45 -6.68 7.45 -3.36
CA GLU A 45 -7.14 8.61 -2.59
C GLU A 45 -8.55 8.39 -2.04
N ALA A 46 -9.47 7.89 -2.87
CA ALA A 46 -10.84 7.58 -2.45
C ALA A 46 -10.89 6.49 -1.35
N LEU A 47 -10.00 5.48 -1.43
CA LEU A 47 -9.88 4.43 -0.43
C LEU A 47 -9.54 4.98 0.97
N THR A 48 -8.85 6.12 1.06
CA THR A 48 -8.54 6.76 2.35
C THR A 48 -9.81 7.10 3.13
N ALA A 49 -10.86 7.59 2.47
CA ALA A 49 -12.14 7.88 3.12
C ALA A 49 -12.78 6.60 3.71
N VAL A 50 -12.66 5.48 3.00
CA VAL A 50 -13.13 4.17 3.46
C VAL A 50 -12.33 3.71 4.70
N LEU A 51 -11.01 3.83 4.68
CA LEU A 51 -10.15 3.48 5.82
C LEU A 51 -10.44 4.35 7.05
N ILE A 52 -10.69 5.65 6.88
CA ILE A 52 -11.10 6.55 7.97
C ILE A 52 -12.42 6.07 8.60
N PHE A 53 -13.40 5.70 7.78
CA PHE A 53 -14.65 5.15 8.29
C PHE A 53 -14.43 3.85 9.05
N ILE A 54 -13.63 2.92 8.51
CA ILE A 54 -13.28 1.64 9.17
C ILE A 54 -12.62 1.91 10.53
N ASN A 55 -11.63 2.80 10.59
CA ASN A 55 -10.97 3.19 11.84
C ASN A 55 -11.98 3.66 12.89
N ARG A 56 -12.91 4.54 12.50
CA ARG A 56 -13.95 5.07 13.40
C ARG A 56 -14.97 4.01 13.82
N ARG A 57 -15.35 3.12 12.91
CA ARG A 57 -16.39 2.11 13.10
C ARG A 57 -15.92 0.93 13.96
N TYR A 58 -14.67 0.52 13.78
CA TYR A 58 -14.08 -0.63 14.47
C TYR A 58 -13.10 -0.23 15.59
N LYS A 59 -12.90 1.07 15.81
CA LYS A 59 -12.06 1.61 16.89
C LYS A 59 -10.60 1.12 16.81
N VAL A 60 -10.10 0.99 15.59
CA VAL A 60 -8.71 0.61 15.33
C VAL A 60 -7.85 1.86 15.07
N PRO A 61 -6.59 1.86 15.52
CA PRO A 61 -5.73 3.05 15.43
C PRO A 61 -5.21 3.32 14.00
N GLY A 62 -5.21 2.32 13.12
CA GLY A 62 -4.75 2.46 11.75
C GLY A 62 -5.02 1.21 10.93
N ALA A 63 -6.18 1.17 10.27
CA ALA A 63 -6.46 0.20 9.22
C ALA A 63 -5.62 0.50 7.98
N GLY A 64 -5.10 -0.55 7.37
CA GLY A 64 -4.42 -0.51 6.08
C GLY A 64 -5.01 -1.54 5.13
N VAL A 65 -4.38 -1.69 3.98
CA VAL A 65 -4.73 -2.71 2.99
C VAL A 65 -3.55 -3.64 2.74
N ARG A 66 -3.89 -4.87 2.36
CA ARG A 66 -2.94 -5.87 1.90
C ARG A 66 -3.44 -6.49 0.61
N ILE A 67 -2.60 -6.48 -0.41
CA ILE A 67 -2.73 -7.24 -1.64
C ILE A 67 -2.21 -8.65 -1.39
N THR A 68 -3.06 -9.63 -1.66
CA THR A 68 -2.81 -11.06 -1.47
C THR A 68 -2.50 -11.73 -2.80
N GLY A 69 -1.92 -12.93 -2.76
CA GLY A 69 -1.58 -13.70 -3.97
C GLY A 69 -0.29 -13.25 -4.67
N LEU A 70 0.52 -12.41 -4.02
CA LEU A 70 1.83 -11.99 -4.54
C LEU A 70 2.94 -12.90 -4.02
N PRO A 71 3.98 -13.21 -4.83
CA PRO A 71 5.15 -13.94 -4.35
C PRO A 71 5.75 -13.27 -3.12
N GLY A 72 6.00 -14.02 -2.05
CA GLY A 72 6.52 -13.47 -0.78
C GLY A 72 5.45 -13.00 0.23
N SER A 73 4.16 -13.00 -0.11
CA SER A 73 3.11 -12.97 0.92
C SER A 73 3.02 -14.37 1.54
N GLY A 74 3.56 -14.55 2.74
CA GLY A 74 3.65 -15.86 3.38
C GLY A 74 2.33 -16.65 3.38
N SER A 75 2.24 -17.64 2.50
CA SER A 75 1.56 -18.91 2.71
C SER A 75 2.37 -19.98 1.98
N THR A 76 3.43 -20.44 2.62
CA THR A 76 3.87 -21.82 2.42
C THR A 76 2.70 -22.69 2.86
N GLY A 77 2.26 -23.60 1.99
CA GLY A 77 1.31 -24.65 2.37
C GLY A 77 1.86 -25.54 3.48
#